data_AF-A0A7J3JTL0-F1
#
_entry.id   AF-A0A7J3JTL0-F1
#
_cell.length_a   1.000
_cell.length_b   1.000
_cell.length_c   1.000
_cell.angle_alpha   90.00
_cell.angle_beta   90.00
_cell.angle_gamma   90.00
#
_symmetry.space_group_name_H-M   'P 1'
#
loop_
_entity.id
_entity.type
_entity.pdbx_description
1 polymer ?
#
loop_
_entity_poly.entity_id
_entity_poly.type
_entity_poly.pdbx_seq_one_letter_code
_entity_poly.pdbx_strand_id
1 'polypeptide(L)'
;MCRLHVYTGEISLVSDKNIYIERVFSYNCSNPTICLDLLEKIDEELPLEAELIAEFRHNKLVFRVIGLEPKVQASIVRIREYIESYMNTKRLNPQKGIKADELAKIVRKTIPMDVLAEVLRYSLKVNPRVYHSTLYVDLDLDTVIEYARHIAQVMERISHEDYPYGLKKLLLASSSLFNTNISELLNVLKDRNIISEDLELKMPWQDALKVLVEYLSEYGGFS
;
A
#
# COMPACT_ATOMS: atom_id res chain seq x y z
N MET A 1 -14.31 -15.39 23.93
CA MET A 1 -14.35 -16.54 24.85
C MET A 1 -13.82 -17.76 24.11
N CYS A 2 -12.58 -18.19 24.37
CA CYS A 2 -11.98 -19.37 23.72
C CYS A 2 -12.44 -20.66 24.43
N ARG A 3 -12.86 -21.67 23.65
CA ARG A 3 -13.26 -23.00 24.13
C ARG A 3 -12.07 -23.96 24.08
N LEU A 4 -11.81 -24.65 25.20
CA LEU A 4 -10.93 -25.80 25.29
C LEU A 4 -11.62 -27.05 24.72
N HIS A 5 -10.95 -27.78 23.83
CA HIS A 5 -11.26 -29.18 23.54
C HIS A 5 -10.01 -30.02 23.84
N VAL A 6 -10.13 -30.93 24.82
CA VAL A 6 -9.14 -31.95 25.13
C VAL A 6 -9.63 -33.25 24.48
N TYR A 7 -8.88 -33.75 23.50
CA TYR A 7 -9.09 -35.10 22.95
C TYR A 7 -7.85 -35.95 23.23
N THR A 8 -8.04 -37.01 24.02
CA THR A 8 -7.10 -38.11 24.17
C THR A 8 -7.42 -39.17 23.11
N GLY A 9 -6.55 -39.31 22.11
CA GLY A 9 -6.63 -40.35 21.09
C GLY A 9 -5.27 -41.02 20.91
N GLU A 10 -5.29 -42.37 20.94
CA GLU A 10 -4.13 -43.25 20.85
C GLU A 10 -3.38 -43.10 19.50
N ILE A 11 -2.05 -43.13 19.57
CA ILE A 11 -1.15 -42.99 18.41
C ILE A 11 -0.80 -44.39 17.88
N SER A 12 -1.22 -44.70 16.65
CA SER A 12 -0.64 -45.80 15.86
C SER A 12 0.42 -45.24 14.90
N LEU A 13 1.58 -45.91 14.85
CA LEU A 13 2.80 -45.52 14.15
C LEU A 13 2.69 -45.62 12.62
N VAL A 14 3.01 -44.53 11.90
CA VAL A 14 3.54 -44.58 10.52
C VAL A 14 4.69 -43.57 10.38
N SER A 15 5.74 -44.03 9.71
CA SER A 15 7.04 -43.39 9.46
C SER A 15 6.95 -42.19 8.51
N ASP A 16 6.94 -40.99 9.08
CA ASP A 16 7.74 -39.84 8.66
C ASP A 16 8.09 -39.12 9.97
N LYS A 17 9.35 -38.71 10.19
CA LYS A 17 9.70 -37.91 11.38
C LYS A 17 9.11 -36.50 11.20
N ASN A 18 7.79 -36.42 11.35
CA ASN A 18 7.02 -35.22 11.57
C ASN A 18 7.36 -34.73 12.98
N ILE A 19 8.53 -34.09 13.12
CA ILE A 19 9.00 -33.54 14.39
C ILE A 19 8.07 -32.39 14.73
N TYR A 20 7.21 -32.64 15.71
CA TYR A 20 6.39 -31.61 16.32
C TYR A 20 7.27 -30.83 17.29
N ILE A 21 7.36 -29.51 17.09
CA ILE A 21 8.19 -28.62 17.90
C ILE A 21 7.37 -27.46 18.43
N GLU A 22 7.82 -26.93 19.57
CA GLU A 22 7.41 -25.64 20.10
C GLU A 22 8.58 -24.66 19.99
N ARG A 23 8.30 -23.44 19.51
CA ARG A 23 9.26 -22.35 19.49
C ARG A 23 8.64 -21.12 20.11
N VAL A 24 9.41 -20.48 20.99
CA VAL A 24 9.00 -19.24 21.66
C VAL A 24 9.88 -18.10 21.19
N PHE A 25 9.26 -16.97 20.84
CA PHE A 25 9.98 -15.73 20.58
C PHE A 25 9.17 -14.55 21.11
N SER A 26 9.85 -13.40 21.29
CA SER A 26 9.21 -12.20 21.82
C SER A 26 9.48 -10.98 20.95
N TYR A 27 8.50 -10.08 20.90
CA TYR A 27 8.62 -8.76 20.31
C TYR A 27 8.47 -7.69 21.40
N ASN A 28 9.39 -6.71 21.44
CA ASN A 28 9.36 -5.63 22.42
C ASN A 28 8.38 -4.54 21.98
N CYS A 29 7.46 -4.18 22.87
CA CYS A 29 6.43 -3.19 22.61
C CYS A 29 6.81 -1.83 23.17
N SER A 30 7.05 -0.86 22.29
CA SER A 30 7.27 0.54 22.68
C SER A 30 5.97 1.25 23.07
N ASN A 31 4.82 0.79 22.54
CA ASN A 31 3.50 1.32 22.84
C ASN A 31 2.53 0.13 23.07
N PRO A 32 1.99 -0.05 24.28
CA PRO A 32 1.07 -1.15 24.59
C PRO A 32 -0.18 -1.19 23.70
N THR A 33 -0.78 -0.04 23.40
CA THR A 33 -2.00 0.04 22.57
C THR A 33 -1.74 -0.46 21.15
N ILE A 34 -0.64 -0.03 20.54
CA ILE A 34 -0.25 -0.48 19.18
C ILE A 34 0.04 -1.99 19.17
N CYS A 35 0.60 -2.53 20.26
CA CYS A 35 0.88 -3.96 20.34
C CYS A 35 -0.36 -4.83 20.57
N LEU A 36 -1.35 -4.34 21.29
CA LEU A 36 -2.64 -5.05 21.42
C LEU A 36 -3.38 -5.07 20.08
N ASP A 37 -3.39 -3.93 19.38
CA ASP A 37 -3.93 -3.81 18.02
C ASP A 37 -3.18 -4.74 17.04
N LEU A 38 -1.84 -4.78 17.09
CA LEU A 38 -1.03 -5.74 16.32
C LEU A 38 -1.40 -7.21 16.61
N LEU A 39 -1.71 -7.54 17.87
CA LEU A 39 -2.09 -8.90 18.25
C LEU A 39 -3.43 -9.31 17.65
N GLU A 40 -4.43 -8.43 17.74
CA GLU A 40 -5.75 -8.63 17.09
C GLU A 40 -5.58 -8.81 15.58
N LYS A 41 -4.73 -8.00 14.96
CA LYS A 41 -4.48 -8.07 13.52
C LYS A 41 -3.77 -9.33 13.03
N ILE A 42 -2.83 -9.86 13.82
CA ILE A 42 -2.21 -11.16 13.53
C ILE A 42 -3.27 -12.28 13.54
N ASP A 43 -4.22 -12.25 14.48
CA ASP A 43 -5.29 -13.24 14.59
C ASP A 43 -6.29 -13.13 13.43
N GLU A 44 -6.64 -11.92 13.01
CA GLU A 44 -7.58 -11.66 11.92
C GLU A 44 -7.00 -11.94 10.52
N GLU A 45 -5.76 -11.53 10.27
CA GLU A 45 -5.25 -11.36 8.90
C GLU A 45 -4.21 -12.40 8.49
N LEU A 46 -3.59 -13.12 9.45
CA LEU A 46 -2.45 -13.97 9.16
C LEU A 46 -2.83 -15.46 9.12
N PRO A 47 -2.95 -16.09 7.93
CA PRO A 47 -3.16 -17.53 7.85
C PRO A 47 -1.89 -18.27 8.24
N LEU A 48 -1.94 -18.98 9.36
CA LEU A 48 -0.85 -19.80 9.88
C LEU A 48 -1.19 -21.28 9.77
N GLU A 49 -0.20 -22.06 9.34
CA GLU A 49 -0.32 -23.52 9.27
C GLU A 49 0.13 -24.23 10.57
N ALA A 50 0.56 -23.44 11.55
CA ALA A 50 0.95 -23.88 12.89
C ALA A 50 0.06 -23.18 13.92
N GLU A 51 -0.13 -23.81 15.07
CA GLU A 51 -0.86 -23.21 16.18
C GLU A 51 -0.04 -22.05 16.76
N LEU A 52 -0.71 -20.92 17.00
CA LEU A 52 -0.10 -19.73 17.60
C LEU A 52 -0.80 -19.42 18.92
N ILE A 53 -0.01 -19.36 19.99
CA ILE A 53 -0.44 -18.82 21.28
C ILE A 53 0.35 -17.53 21.50
N ALA A 54 -0.35 -16.44 21.73
CA ALA A 54 0.28 -15.15 21.94
C ALA A 54 -0.23 -14.50 23.23
N GLU A 55 0.68 -13.93 24.00
CA GLU A 55 0.37 -13.26 25.26
C GLU A 55 1.14 -11.94 25.39
N PHE A 56 0.50 -10.93 25.96
CA PHE A 56 1.15 -9.67 26.31
C PHE A 56 1.65 -9.71 27.75
N ARG A 57 2.96 -9.67 27.96
CA ARG A 57 3.61 -9.65 29.29
C ARG A 57 4.77 -8.66 29.33
N HIS A 58 4.82 -7.83 30.37
CA HIS A 58 5.95 -6.92 30.64
C HIS A 58 6.38 -6.06 29.42
N ASN A 59 5.41 -5.44 28.73
CA ASN A 59 5.64 -4.69 27.49
C ASN A 59 6.26 -5.51 26.36
N LYS A 60 5.93 -6.81 26.28
CA LYS A 60 6.32 -7.69 25.18
C LYS A 60 5.14 -8.53 24.73
N LEU A 61 5.07 -8.76 23.43
CA LEU A 61 4.29 -9.87 22.89
C LEU A 61 5.16 -11.11 22.89
N VAL A 62 4.72 -12.16 23.57
CA VAL A 62 5.38 -13.46 23.61
C VAL A 62 4.56 -14.41 22.76
N PHE A 63 5.17 -14.93 21.71
CA PHE A 63 4.56 -15.86 20.77
C PHE A 63 5.11 -17.25 21.01
N ARG A 64 4.22 -18.24 21.12
CA ARG A 64 4.53 -19.67 21.14
C ARG A 64 3.91 -20.28 19.90
N VAL A 65 4.75 -20.81 19.02
CA VAL A 65 4.34 -21.44 17.76
C VAL A 65 4.54 -22.93 17.89
N ILE A 66 3.48 -23.70 17.67
CA ILE A 66 3.42 -25.13 17.94
C ILE A 66 2.96 -25.84 16.67
N GLY A 67 3.72 -26.83 16.21
CA GLY A 67 3.41 -27.53 14.96
C GLY A 67 4.56 -28.37 14.43
N LEU A 68 4.43 -28.82 13.18
CA LEU A 68 5.52 -29.46 12.44
C LEU A 68 6.66 -28.47 12.20
N GLU A 69 7.91 -28.90 12.41
CA GLU A 69 9.09 -28.02 12.33
C GLU A 69 9.12 -27.09 11.09
N PRO A 70 8.90 -27.57 9.85
CA PRO A 70 8.89 -26.70 8.68
C PRO A 70 7.81 -25.61 8.75
N LYS A 71 6.62 -25.97 9.26
CA LYS A 71 5.48 -25.05 9.41
C LYS A 71 5.71 -24.04 10.52
N VAL A 72 6.32 -24.47 11.64
CA VAL A 72 6.70 -23.57 12.74
C VAL A 72 7.69 -22.53 12.25
N GLN A 73 8.74 -22.94 11.52
CA GLN A 73 9.72 -21.99 10.98
C GLN A 73 9.07 -21.00 9.99
N ALA A 74 8.24 -21.51 9.06
CA ALA A 74 7.53 -20.66 8.10
C ALA A 74 6.59 -19.65 8.79
N SER A 75 5.83 -20.09 9.80
CA SER A 75 4.94 -19.23 10.58
C SER A 75 5.71 -18.16 11.35
N ILE A 76 6.85 -18.48 11.97
CA ILE A 76 7.68 -17.48 12.67
C ILE A 76 8.17 -16.40 11.71
N VAL A 77 8.65 -16.78 10.52
CA VAL A 77 9.09 -15.82 9.50
C VAL A 77 7.93 -14.91 9.09
N ARG A 78 6.76 -15.48 8.76
CA ARG A 78 5.57 -14.71 8.41
C ARG A 78 5.15 -13.74 9.51
N ILE A 79 5.13 -14.18 10.77
CA ILE A 79 4.77 -13.31 11.90
C ILE A 79 5.76 -12.15 12.00
N ARG A 80 7.07 -12.40 11.88
CA ARG A 80 8.09 -11.33 11.95
C ARG A 80 7.95 -10.31 10.82
N GLU A 81 7.78 -10.78 9.59
CA GLU A 81 7.55 -9.93 8.43
C GLU A 81 6.28 -9.10 8.58
N TYR A 82 5.21 -9.71 9.09
CA TYR A 82 3.96 -9.00 9.37
C TYR A 82 4.14 -7.92 10.43
N ILE A 83 4.77 -8.24 11.56
CA ILE A 83 5.05 -7.26 12.63
C ILE A 83 5.88 -6.09 12.08
N GLU A 84 6.92 -6.35 11.30
CA GLU A 84 7.76 -5.31 10.72
C GLU A 84 6.94 -4.42 9.77
N SER A 85 6.17 -5.02 8.87
CA SER A 85 5.27 -4.30 7.96
C SER A 85 4.27 -3.44 8.72
N TYR A 86 3.57 -4.03 9.70
CA TYR A 86 2.56 -3.36 10.52
C TYR A 86 3.11 -2.14 11.25
N MET A 87 4.27 -2.32 11.89
CA MET A 87 4.90 -1.26 12.66
C MET A 87 5.45 -0.15 11.77
N ASN A 88 5.92 -0.48 10.58
CA ASN A 88 6.30 0.52 9.57
C ASN A 88 5.09 1.34 9.14
N THR A 89 3.95 0.70 8.88
CA THR A 89 2.70 1.38 8.51
C THR A 89 2.20 2.31 9.62
N LYS A 90 2.15 1.85 10.88
CA LYS A 90 1.68 2.67 12.02
C LYS A 90 2.58 3.87 12.36
N ARG A 91 3.85 3.87 11.93
CA ARG A 91 4.76 5.01 12.09
C ARG A 91 4.50 6.10 11.07
N LEU A 92 3.92 5.75 9.92
CA LEU A 92 3.59 6.70 8.88
C LEU A 92 2.32 7.44 9.26
N ASN A 93 2.41 8.75 9.25
CA ASN A 93 1.27 9.63 9.41
C ASN A 93 1.32 10.65 8.26
N PRO A 94 0.39 10.59 7.30
CA PRO A 94 0.34 11.54 6.18
C PRO A 94 0.38 13.01 6.61
N GLN A 95 -0.18 13.36 7.77
CA GLN A 95 -0.15 14.72 8.31
C GLN A 95 1.26 15.14 8.75
N LYS A 96 2.09 14.19 9.20
CA LYS A 96 3.49 14.42 9.59
C LYS A 96 4.46 14.28 8.41
N GLY A 97 3.97 13.89 7.25
CA GLY A 97 4.76 13.67 6.05
C GLY A 97 5.08 12.19 5.83
N ILE A 98 4.91 11.73 4.60
CA ILE A 98 5.32 10.41 4.13
C ILE A 98 6.38 10.58 3.05
N LYS A 99 7.54 9.95 3.22
CA LYS A 99 8.59 10.00 2.20
C LYS A 99 8.30 9.05 1.04
N ALA A 100 8.79 9.41 -0.13
CA ALA A 100 8.62 8.63 -1.34
C ALA A 100 9.19 7.20 -1.23
N ASP A 101 10.30 7.01 -0.52
CA ASP A 101 10.93 5.70 -0.31
C ASP A 101 10.12 4.83 0.66
N GLU A 102 9.51 5.43 1.68
CA GLU A 102 8.61 4.74 2.61
C GLU A 102 7.35 4.25 1.88
N LEU A 103 6.74 5.12 1.08
CA LEU A 103 5.59 4.74 0.26
C LEU A 103 5.96 3.68 -0.78
N ALA A 104 7.14 3.80 -1.40
CA ALA A 104 7.60 2.83 -2.39
C ALA A 104 7.82 1.43 -1.81
N LYS A 105 8.22 1.31 -0.53
CA LYS A 105 8.32 0.00 0.15
C LYS A 105 6.95 -0.66 0.32
N ILE A 106 5.90 0.13 0.58
CA ILE A 106 4.54 -0.36 0.79
C ILE A 106 3.86 -0.72 -0.54
N VAL A 107 3.99 0.16 -1.53
CA VAL A 107 3.38 -0.02 -2.87
C VAL A 107 4.22 -0.93 -3.75
N ARG A 108 5.47 -1.24 -3.35
CA ARG A 108 6.49 -1.96 -4.12
C ARG A 108 6.81 -1.30 -5.47
N LYS A 109 6.66 0.02 -5.54
CA LYS A 109 6.90 0.82 -6.74
C LYS A 109 7.19 2.28 -6.40
N THR A 110 8.11 2.90 -7.14
CA THR A 110 8.39 4.33 -7.00
C THR A 110 7.29 5.15 -7.68
N ILE A 111 6.59 5.96 -6.89
CA ILE A 111 5.50 6.84 -7.37
C ILE A 111 5.97 8.29 -7.36
N PRO A 112 5.73 9.07 -8.43
CA PRO A 112 5.95 10.51 -8.40
C PRO A 112 5.01 11.18 -7.39
N MET A 113 5.58 11.74 -6.31
CA MET A 113 4.80 12.34 -5.22
C MET A 113 3.96 13.53 -5.67
N ASP A 114 4.43 14.29 -6.65
CA ASP A 114 3.71 15.41 -7.24
C ASP A 114 2.48 14.95 -8.04
N VAL A 115 2.58 13.83 -8.76
CA VAL A 115 1.41 13.22 -9.42
C VAL A 115 0.41 12.73 -8.38
N LEU A 116 0.86 12.01 -7.35
CA LEU A 116 -0.02 11.56 -6.26
C LEU A 116 -0.72 12.73 -5.58
N ALA A 117 0.00 13.84 -5.32
CA ALA A 117 -0.58 15.03 -4.73
C ALA A 117 -1.67 15.64 -5.60
N GLU A 118 -1.46 15.78 -6.91
CA GLU A 118 -2.48 16.34 -7.80
C GLU A 118 -3.69 15.41 -7.94
N VAL A 119 -3.49 14.08 -8.02
CA VAL A 119 -4.60 13.12 -8.04
C VAL A 119 -5.43 13.24 -6.76
N LEU A 120 -4.80 13.24 -5.57
CA LEU A 120 -5.52 13.43 -4.30
C LEU A 120 -6.24 14.78 -4.23
N ARG A 121 -5.62 15.84 -4.73
CA ARG A 121 -6.20 17.19 -4.78
C ARG A 121 -7.51 17.20 -5.57
N TYR A 122 -7.52 16.60 -6.75
CA TYR A 122 -8.71 16.62 -7.62
C TYR A 122 -9.76 15.58 -7.21
N SER A 123 -9.37 14.37 -6.79
CA SER A 123 -10.32 13.33 -6.39
C SER A 123 -11.02 13.62 -5.07
N LEU A 124 -10.27 14.10 -4.07
CA LEU A 124 -10.75 14.23 -2.68
C LEU A 124 -10.92 15.69 -2.24
N LYS A 125 -10.60 16.66 -3.11
CA LYS A 125 -10.67 18.10 -2.81
C LYS A 125 -9.84 18.53 -1.59
N VAL A 126 -8.75 17.82 -1.33
CA VAL A 126 -7.77 18.14 -0.28
C VAL A 126 -6.63 19.02 -0.82
N ASN A 127 -5.83 19.59 0.07
CA ASN A 127 -4.69 20.43 -0.30
C ASN A 127 -3.35 19.80 0.11
N PRO A 128 -2.91 18.73 -0.58
CA PRO A 128 -1.64 18.09 -0.30
C PRO A 128 -0.48 19.02 -0.64
N ARG A 129 0.61 18.90 0.12
CA ARG A 129 1.86 19.62 -0.11
C ARG A 129 2.98 18.61 -0.30
N VAL A 130 3.79 18.82 -1.34
CA VAL A 130 5.01 18.04 -1.56
C VAL A 130 6.19 18.94 -1.29
N TYR A 131 7.06 18.52 -0.37
CA TYR A 131 8.33 19.19 -0.11
C TYR A 131 9.46 18.18 -0.32
N HIS A 132 10.33 18.46 -1.29
CA HIS A 132 11.33 17.53 -1.83
C HIS A 132 10.72 16.20 -2.29
N SER A 133 10.71 15.20 -1.41
CA SER A 133 10.18 13.85 -1.69
C SER A 133 9.22 13.40 -0.60
N THR A 134 8.68 14.34 0.18
CA THR A 134 7.75 14.07 1.28
C THR A 134 6.37 14.64 0.95
N LEU A 135 5.35 13.80 1.01
CA LEU A 135 3.94 14.17 0.87
C LEU A 135 3.35 14.47 2.24
N TYR A 136 2.80 15.67 2.42
CA TYR A 136 2.03 16.08 3.58
C TYR A 136 0.57 16.23 3.17
N VAL A 137 -0.32 15.48 3.79
CA VAL A 137 -1.76 15.52 3.47
C VAL A 137 -2.59 15.16 4.70
N ASP A 138 -3.75 15.80 4.83
CA ASP A 138 -4.72 15.53 5.91
C ASP A 138 -5.69 14.41 5.49
N LEU A 139 -5.15 13.20 5.37
CA LEU A 139 -5.87 11.98 5.04
C LEU A 139 -5.34 10.83 5.90
N ASP A 140 -6.10 9.74 6.02
CA ASP A 140 -5.59 8.50 6.57
C ASP A 140 -4.61 7.82 5.60
N LEU A 141 -3.74 6.98 6.16
CA LEU A 141 -2.66 6.34 5.40
C LEU A 141 -3.19 5.33 4.38
N ASP A 142 -4.29 4.64 4.68
CA ASP A 142 -4.85 3.61 3.80
C ASP A 142 -5.37 4.24 2.50
N THR A 143 -6.07 5.37 2.61
CA THR A 143 -6.47 6.19 1.46
C THR A 143 -5.25 6.61 0.63
N VAL A 144 -4.18 7.10 1.25
CA VAL A 144 -2.96 7.49 0.49
C VAL A 144 -2.34 6.30 -0.25
N ILE A 145 -2.27 5.13 0.41
CA ILE A 145 -1.74 3.90 -0.18
C ILE A 145 -2.62 3.42 -1.35
N GLU A 146 -3.94 3.50 -1.22
CA GLU A 146 -4.89 3.11 -2.27
C GLU A 146 -4.66 3.90 -3.56
N TYR A 147 -4.62 5.23 -3.47
CA TYR A 147 -4.35 6.09 -4.63
C TYR A 147 -2.95 5.87 -5.20
N ALA A 148 -1.95 5.64 -4.34
CA ALA A 148 -0.60 5.32 -4.79
C ALA A 148 -0.54 3.98 -5.57
N ARG A 149 -1.28 2.97 -5.12
CA ARG A 149 -1.44 1.68 -5.84
C ARG A 149 -2.17 1.87 -7.17
N HIS A 150 -3.22 2.69 -7.19
CA HIS A 150 -3.94 2.98 -8.43
C HIS A 150 -3.00 3.63 -9.48
N ILE A 151 -2.25 4.65 -9.08
CA ILE A 151 -1.24 5.28 -9.94
C ILE A 151 -0.18 4.25 -10.37
N ALA A 152 0.27 3.37 -9.47
CA ALA A 152 1.24 2.32 -9.79
C ALA A 152 0.80 1.42 -10.94
N GLN A 153 -0.49 1.07 -10.99
CA GLN A 153 -1.10 0.26 -12.05
C GLN A 153 -1.17 1.03 -13.37
N VAL A 154 -1.56 2.31 -13.34
CA VAL A 154 -1.57 3.15 -14.55
C VAL A 154 -0.15 3.33 -15.11
N MET A 155 0.85 3.47 -14.25
CA MET A 155 2.26 3.57 -14.66
C MET A 155 2.72 2.37 -15.50
N GLU A 156 2.20 1.16 -15.26
CA GLU A 156 2.58 -0.04 -16.05
C GLU A 156 2.18 0.12 -17.51
N ARG A 157 1.00 0.68 -17.74
CA ARG A 157 0.43 0.87 -19.08
C ARG A 157 1.22 1.91 -19.91
N ILE A 158 1.81 2.92 -19.27
CA ILE A 158 2.60 3.97 -19.93
C ILE A 158 4.11 3.73 -19.90
N SER A 159 4.59 2.72 -19.17
CA SER A 159 6.03 2.55 -18.90
C SER A 159 6.88 2.27 -20.14
N HIS A 160 6.30 1.61 -21.14
CA HIS A 160 6.98 1.24 -22.39
C HIS A 160 6.91 2.33 -23.47
N GLU A 161 6.11 3.38 -23.24
CA GLU A 161 5.93 4.46 -24.20
C GLU A 161 7.00 5.54 -24.03
N ASP A 162 7.52 6.08 -25.13
CA ASP A 162 8.59 7.08 -25.12
C ASP A 162 8.05 8.52 -25.13
N TYR A 163 7.20 8.84 -24.14
CA TYR A 163 6.68 10.19 -23.97
C TYR A 163 7.62 11.10 -23.15
N PRO A 164 7.65 12.42 -23.44
CA PRO A 164 8.31 13.40 -22.60
C PRO A 164 7.84 13.35 -21.15
N TYR A 165 8.74 13.63 -20.20
CA TYR A 165 8.49 13.47 -18.77
C TYR A 165 7.26 14.25 -18.26
N GLY A 166 7.07 15.49 -18.71
CA GLY A 166 5.89 16.29 -18.35
C GLY A 166 4.60 15.68 -18.88
N LEU A 167 4.61 15.16 -20.12
CA LEU A 167 3.46 14.49 -20.70
C LEU A 167 3.16 13.17 -19.96
N LYS A 168 4.18 12.38 -19.58
CA LYS A 168 3.98 11.18 -18.76
C LYS A 168 3.27 11.49 -17.44
N LYS A 169 3.64 12.57 -16.77
CA LYS A 169 2.97 13.01 -15.53
C LYS A 169 1.52 13.37 -15.77
N LEU A 170 1.24 14.13 -16.83
CA LEU A 170 -0.11 14.52 -17.19
C LEU A 170 -0.98 13.30 -17.48
N LEU A 171 -0.52 12.41 -18.37
CA LEU A 171 -1.23 11.18 -18.72
C LEU A 171 -1.46 10.28 -17.50
N LEU A 172 -0.45 10.17 -16.62
CA LEU A 172 -0.56 9.39 -15.40
C LEU A 172 -1.62 9.97 -14.46
N ALA A 173 -1.60 11.28 -14.21
CA ALA A 173 -2.57 11.95 -13.36
C ALA A 173 -3.99 11.86 -13.95
N SER A 174 -4.17 12.21 -15.22
CA SER A 174 -5.46 12.21 -15.89
C SER A 174 -6.06 10.81 -16.00
N SER A 175 -5.28 9.80 -16.40
CA SER A 175 -5.78 8.42 -16.47
C SER A 175 -6.11 7.87 -15.07
N SER A 176 -5.39 8.29 -14.02
CA SER A 176 -5.72 7.93 -12.64
C SER A 176 -6.99 8.63 -12.11
N LEU A 177 -7.33 9.81 -12.63
CA LEU A 177 -8.53 10.57 -12.22
C LEU A 177 -9.79 10.11 -12.95
N PHE A 178 -9.69 9.83 -14.25
CA PHE A 178 -10.84 9.62 -15.12
C PHE A 178 -10.98 8.19 -15.63
N ASN A 179 -10.06 7.30 -15.25
CA ASN A 179 -9.98 5.91 -15.74
C ASN A 179 -10.01 5.80 -17.28
N THR A 180 -9.54 6.83 -17.97
CA THR A 180 -9.58 6.96 -19.43
C THR A 180 -8.35 6.32 -20.07
N ASN A 181 -8.52 5.80 -21.29
CA ASN A 181 -7.41 5.28 -22.08
C ASN A 181 -6.44 6.42 -22.49
N ILE A 182 -5.14 6.14 -22.51
CA ILE A 182 -4.08 7.06 -22.94
C ILE A 182 -4.34 7.60 -24.35
N SER A 183 -4.77 6.76 -25.29
CA SER A 183 -5.03 7.19 -26.68
C SER A 183 -6.16 8.22 -26.76
N GLU A 184 -7.21 8.04 -25.96
CA GLU A 184 -8.32 8.98 -25.86
C GLU A 184 -7.87 10.30 -25.23
N LEU A 185 -7.09 10.23 -24.14
CA LEU A 185 -6.50 11.42 -23.51
C LEU A 185 -5.60 12.20 -24.49
N LEU A 186 -4.79 11.51 -25.29
CA LEU A 186 -3.94 12.16 -26.30
C LEU A 186 -4.76 12.88 -27.36
N ASN A 187 -5.87 12.31 -27.81
CA ASN A 187 -6.77 12.97 -28.76
C ASN A 187 -7.38 14.24 -28.14
N VAL A 188 -7.89 14.16 -26.91
CA VAL A 188 -8.41 15.34 -26.19
C VAL A 188 -7.32 16.41 -26.02
N LEU A 189 -6.09 16.02 -25.69
CA LEU A 189 -4.97 16.95 -25.54
C LEU A 189 -4.62 17.66 -26.87
N LYS A 190 -4.70 16.96 -28.01
CA LYS A 190 -4.48 17.54 -29.34
C LYS A 190 -5.62 18.47 -29.74
N ASP A 191 -6.86 18.03 -29.58
CA ASP A 191 -8.06 18.81 -29.93
C ASP A 191 -8.16 20.11 -29.14
N ARG A 192 -7.65 20.10 -27.89
CA ARG A 192 -7.59 21.28 -27.02
C ARG A 192 -6.32 22.09 -27.19
N ASN A 193 -5.45 21.73 -28.15
CA ASN A 193 -4.21 22.42 -28.43
C ASN A 193 -3.27 22.51 -27.21
N ILE A 194 -3.32 21.53 -26.30
CA ILE A 194 -2.51 21.46 -25.07
C ILE A 194 -1.12 20.85 -25.39
N ILE A 195 -1.07 19.92 -26.34
CA ILE A 195 0.16 19.34 -26.87
C ILE A 195 0.40 19.75 -28.33
N SER A 196 1.66 19.74 -28.76
CA SER A 196 2.06 19.86 -30.17
C SER A 196 1.86 18.55 -30.94
N GLU A 197 2.07 18.59 -32.26
CA GLU A 197 2.07 17.37 -33.09
C GLU A 197 3.17 16.39 -32.64
N ASP A 198 4.30 16.91 -32.17
CA ASP A 198 5.44 16.16 -31.63
C ASP A 198 5.24 15.71 -30.16
N LEU A 199 4.01 15.82 -29.63
CA LEU A 199 3.64 15.42 -28.27
C LEU A 199 4.35 16.22 -27.15
N GLU A 200 4.79 17.45 -27.45
CA GLU A 200 5.32 18.34 -26.43
C GLU A 200 4.22 19.15 -25.76
N LEU A 201 4.29 19.29 -24.44
CA LEU A 201 3.37 20.15 -23.70
C LEU A 201 3.66 21.62 -23.97
N LYS A 202 2.61 22.39 -24.30
CA LYS A 202 2.70 23.84 -24.53
C LYS A 202 2.66 24.67 -23.23
N MET A 203 2.45 24.02 -22.09
CA MET A 203 2.36 24.62 -20.76
C MET A 203 2.83 23.63 -19.68
N PRO A 204 3.08 24.08 -18.43
CA PRO A 204 3.37 23.18 -17.32
C PRO A 204 2.28 22.09 -17.16
N TRP A 205 2.69 20.88 -16.82
CA TRP A 205 1.76 19.73 -16.80
C TRP A 205 0.64 19.91 -15.76
N GLN A 206 0.88 20.62 -14.65
CA GLN A 206 -0.17 20.92 -13.66
C GLN A 206 -1.23 21.86 -14.23
N ASP A 207 -0.82 22.87 -15.02
CA ASP A 207 -1.76 23.79 -15.67
C ASP A 207 -2.57 23.04 -16.75
N ALA A 208 -1.90 22.18 -17.51
CA ALA A 208 -2.56 21.30 -18.48
C ALA A 208 -3.57 20.35 -17.80
N LEU A 209 -3.22 19.78 -16.65
CA LEU A 209 -4.11 18.93 -15.86
C LEU A 209 -5.33 19.70 -15.39
N LYS A 210 -5.14 20.93 -14.89
CA LYS A 210 -6.24 21.80 -14.48
C LYS A 210 -7.23 22.05 -15.62
N VAL A 211 -6.72 22.40 -16.81
CA VAL A 211 -7.55 22.61 -18.00
C VAL A 211 -8.33 21.34 -18.38
N LEU A 212 -7.68 20.17 -18.30
CA LEU A 212 -8.35 18.89 -18.56
C LEU A 212 -9.43 18.57 -17.53
N VAL A 213 -9.16 18.81 -16.24
CA VAL A 213 -10.14 18.57 -15.17
C VAL A 213 -11.37 19.46 -15.35
N GLU A 214 -11.17 20.75 -15.63
CA GLU A 214 -12.26 21.70 -15.90
C GLU A 214 -13.10 21.23 -17.10
N TYR A 215 -12.44 20.87 -18.21
CA TYR A 215 -13.13 20.39 -19.41
C TYR A 215 -13.91 19.09 -19.17
N LEU A 216 -13.29 18.09 -18.57
CA LEU A 216 -13.94 16.79 -18.34
C LEU A 216 -15.03 16.87 -17.26
N SER A 217 -14.93 17.80 -16.31
CA SER A 217 -15.99 18.04 -15.33
C SER A 217 -17.20 18.76 -15.93
N GLU A 218 -17.00 19.63 -16.92
CA GLU A 218 -18.07 20.39 -17.58
C GLU A 218 -18.78 19.59 -18.68
N TYR A 219 -18.05 18.72 -19.37
CA TYR A 219 -18.54 18.04 -20.58
C TYR A 219 -18.60 16.51 -20.47
N GLY A 220 -18.07 15.93 -19.39
CA GLY A 220 -17.93 14.48 -19.22
C GLY A 220 -18.59 13.97 -17.94
N GLY A 221 -19.84 13.49 -18.06
CA GLY A 221 -20.39 12.51 -17.14
C GLY A 221 -19.68 11.16 -17.31
N PHE A 222 -18.40 11.08 -16.95
CA PHE A 222 -17.66 9.83 -16.87
C PHE A 222 -17.65 9.40 -15.41
N SER A 223 -18.65 8.59 -15.08
CA SER A 223 -18.77 7.81 -13.84
C SER A 223 -18.11 6.46 -13.99
#